data_AF-A0A843H9N3-F1
#
_entry.id   AF-A0A843H9N3-F1
#
_cell.length_a   1.000
_cell.length_b   1.000
_cell.length_c   1.000
_cell.angle_alpha   90.00
_cell.angle_beta   90.00
_cell.angle_gamma   90.00
#
_symmetry.space_group_name_H-M   'P 1'
#
loop_
_entity.id
_entity.type
_entity.pdbx_description
1 polymer ?
#
loop_
_entity_poly.entity_id
_entity_poly.type
_entity_poly.pdbx_seq_one_letter_code
_entity_poly.pdbx_strand_id
1 'polypeptide(L)'
;MNYTTNYNLNKPEGTDLYNHLTIDNPNMDTIDAAMYANKLQAIGNATELVSGTVHAITRGSNDQNIFKFKATGNFSAGDTITVDGVSVNAYTTAGQQLPDDAYILSAEVICVLDGTSLWILTNKTPDASDVPYDANDTVKDKIDNIMSELTLQNYEQISTNLSDNRPIYVRKYGKIVEMLYFTDLAISSTQQIAQLPNKYIPDVAGYPWAYFIDSSGAQISVGNTGDVNIYPCPSGWKTFHALWLTYRS
;
A
#
# COMPACT_ATOMS: atom_id res chain seq x y z
N MET A 1 -53.11 -22.07 33.48
CA MET A 1 -52.78 -21.05 32.47
C MET A 1 -51.41 -21.38 31.90
N ASN A 2 -51.45 -21.92 30.70
CA ASN A 2 -50.33 -22.32 29.89
C ASN A 2 -50.03 -21.16 28.92
N TYR A 3 -48.76 -20.88 28.65
CA TYR A 3 -48.34 -19.72 27.89
C TYR A 3 -47.37 -20.11 26.77
N THR A 4 -47.28 -19.27 25.73
CA THR A 4 -46.19 -19.36 24.75
C THR A 4 -44.87 -18.88 25.35
N THR A 5 -43.76 -19.33 24.79
CA THR A 5 -42.43 -19.13 25.38
C THR A 5 -41.91 -17.70 25.29
N ASN A 6 -42.13 -17.00 24.19
CA ASN A 6 -41.42 -15.74 23.91
C ASN A 6 -42.23 -14.49 24.29
N TYR A 7 -43.55 -14.51 24.09
CA TYR A 7 -44.45 -13.37 24.35
C TYR A 7 -45.53 -13.65 25.41
N ASN A 8 -45.49 -14.83 26.05
CA ASN A 8 -46.45 -15.23 27.09
C ASN A 8 -47.92 -15.10 26.64
N LEU A 9 -48.23 -15.53 25.41
CA LEU A 9 -49.61 -15.55 24.91
C LEU A 9 -50.40 -16.66 25.60
N ASN A 10 -51.63 -16.38 26.01
CA ASN A 10 -52.49 -17.33 26.72
C ASN A 10 -52.88 -18.52 25.84
N LYS A 11 -52.51 -19.73 26.24
CA LYS A 11 -52.97 -20.97 25.60
C LYS A 11 -54.24 -21.46 26.27
N PRO A 12 -55.34 -21.68 25.52
CA PRO A 12 -56.53 -22.27 26.10
C PRO A 12 -56.27 -23.70 26.60
N GLU A 13 -56.76 -24.02 27.79
CA GLU A 13 -56.72 -25.35 28.40
C GLU A 13 -58.11 -25.99 28.38
N GLY A 14 -58.19 -27.32 28.41
CA GLY A 14 -59.48 -28.04 28.36
C GLY A 14 -60.41 -27.76 29.55
N THR A 15 -59.93 -27.09 30.60
CA THR A 15 -60.73 -26.62 31.75
C THR A 15 -61.26 -25.20 31.59
N ASP A 16 -60.82 -24.46 30.56
CA ASP A 16 -61.19 -23.07 30.37
C ASP A 16 -62.60 -22.96 29.77
N LEU A 17 -63.40 -22.01 30.28
CA LEU A 17 -64.71 -21.67 29.72
C LEU A 17 -64.52 -20.73 28.52
N TYR A 18 -64.21 -21.27 27.35
CA TYR A 18 -64.09 -20.52 26.10
C TYR A 18 -64.85 -21.20 24.96
N ASN A 19 -65.22 -20.40 23.95
CA ASN A 19 -65.79 -20.93 22.72
C ASN A 19 -64.67 -21.32 21.74
N HIS A 20 -64.44 -22.63 21.63
CA HIS A 20 -63.45 -23.22 20.73
C HIS A 20 -63.64 -22.89 19.24
N LEU A 21 -64.85 -22.49 18.80
CA LEU A 21 -65.12 -22.05 17.43
C LEU A 21 -64.70 -20.59 17.16
N THR A 22 -64.27 -19.85 18.19
CA THR A 22 -63.94 -18.42 18.08
C THR A 22 -62.57 -18.03 18.64
N ILE A 23 -61.96 -18.85 19.49
CA ILE A 23 -60.77 -18.45 20.28
C ILE A 23 -59.57 -19.39 20.04
N ASP A 24 -59.78 -20.59 19.52
CA ASP A 24 -58.70 -21.57 19.39
C ASP A 24 -57.85 -21.28 18.14
N ASN A 25 -56.69 -20.66 18.34
CA ASN A 25 -55.67 -20.58 17.30
C ASN A 25 -54.66 -21.71 17.50
N PRO A 26 -54.78 -22.83 16.78
CA PRO A 26 -53.89 -23.98 16.95
C PRO A 26 -52.43 -23.66 16.62
N ASN A 27 -52.16 -22.53 15.96
CA ASN A 27 -50.82 -22.12 15.54
C ASN A 27 -50.16 -21.15 16.53
N MET A 28 -50.66 -20.99 17.76
CA MET A 28 -50.18 -19.97 18.70
C MET A 28 -48.68 -20.09 19.01
N ASP A 29 -48.18 -21.30 19.25
CA ASP A 29 -46.75 -21.54 19.47
C ASP A 29 -45.92 -21.25 18.20
N THR A 30 -46.43 -21.62 17.04
CA THR A 30 -45.79 -21.36 15.74
C THR A 30 -45.70 -19.85 15.47
N ILE A 31 -46.76 -19.09 15.78
CA ILE A 31 -46.81 -17.65 15.60
C ILE A 31 -45.88 -16.96 16.60
N ASP A 32 -45.87 -17.38 17.86
CA ASP A 32 -44.96 -16.86 18.89
C ASP A 32 -43.50 -17.05 18.49
N ALA A 33 -43.13 -18.25 18.04
CA ALA A 33 -41.79 -18.55 17.55
C ALA A 33 -41.44 -17.73 16.30
N ALA A 34 -42.36 -17.59 15.34
CA ALA A 34 -42.14 -16.80 14.13
C ALA A 34 -41.98 -15.30 14.42
N MET A 35 -42.82 -14.74 15.31
CA MET A 35 -42.70 -13.36 15.76
C MET A 35 -41.39 -13.13 16.50
N TYR A 36 -40.92 -14.10 17.28
CA TYR A 36 -39.63 -14.01 17.95
C TYR A 36 -38.48 -14.04 16.95
N ALA A 37 -38.50 -14.97 15.99
CA ALA A 37 -37.52 -14.99 14.91
C ALA A 37 -37.46 -13.68 14.13
N ASN A 38 -38.62 -13.08 13.82
CA ASN A 38 -38.69 -11.77 13.16
C ASN A 38 -38.08 -10.64 14.02
N LYS A 39 -38.31 -10.65 15.34
CA LYS A 39 -37.69 -9.70 16.28
C LYS A 39 -36.16 -9.82 16.26
N LEU A 40 -35.62 -11.04 16.21
CA LEU A 40 -34.17 -11.28 16.16
C LEU A 40 -33.53 -10.75 14.87
N GLN A 41 -34.29 -10.73 13.77
CA GLN A 41 -33.86 -10.20 12.46
C GLN A 41 -34.12 -8.69 12.30
N ALA A 42 -34.85 -8.07 13.23
CA ALA A 42 -35.10 -6.64 13.21
C ALA A 42 -33.87 -5.85 13.66
N ILE A 43 -33.76 -4.59 13.22
CA ILE A 43 -32.69 -3.68 13.67
C ILE A 43 -32.97 -3.28 15.13
N GLY A 44 -32.13 -3.76 16.05
CA GLY A 44 -32.13 -3.37 17.46
C GLY A 44 -31.55 -1.97 17.69
N ASN A 45 -31.76 -1.43 18.88
CA ASN A 45 -31.08 -0.20 19.32
C ASN A 45 -29.87 -0.54 20.21
N ALA A 46 -28.81 0.24 20.09
CA ALA A 46 -27.62 0.17 20.91
C ALA A 46 -27.14 1.58 21.29
N THR A 47 -26.34 1.66 22.34
CA THR A 47 -25.68 2.90 22.79
C THR A 47 -24.18 2.76 22.67
N GLU A 48 -23.49 3.83 22.27
CA GLU A 48 -22.03 3.90 22.26
C GLU A 48 -21.52 4.79 23.40
N LEU A 49 -20.38 4.41 23.97
CA LEU A 49 -19.55 5.24 24.82
C LEU A 49 -18.12 5.20 24.30
N VAL A 50 -17.55 6.36 23.96
CA VAL A 50 -16.14 6.47 23.56
C VAL A 50 -15.27 6.85 24.75
N SER A 51 -14.19 6.12 24.97
CA SER A 51 -13.20 6.37 26.02
C SER A 51 -11.78 6.17 25.47
N GLY A 52 -11.11 7.28 25.15
CA GLY A 52 -9.83 7.21 24.43
C GLY A 52 -10.04 6.64 23.03
N THR A 53 -9.34 5.55 22.72
CA THR A 53 -9.41 4.83 21.43
C THR A 53 -10.37 3.64 21.45
N VAL A 54 -11.24 3.56 22.47
CA VAL A 54 -12.19 2.45 22.65
C VAL A 54 -13.61 2.95 22.44
N HIS A 55 -14.31 2.33 21.50
CA HIS A 55 -15.73 2.51 21.23
C HIS A 55 -16.52 1.36 21.85
N ALA A 56 -17.14 1.60 23.00
CA ALA A 56 -17.92 0.60 23.72
C ALA A 56 -19.40 0.68 23.33
N ILE A 57 -19.88 -0.33 22.60
CA ILE A 57 -21.26 -0.46 22.15
C ILE A 57 -22.00 -1.43 23.06
N THR A 58 -23.16 -1.03 23.58
CA THR A 58 -24.05 -1.87 24.39
C THR A 58 -25.39 -2.01 23.70
N ARG A 59 -25.78 -3.24 23.33
CA ARG A 59 -27.06 -3.53 22.70
C ARG A 59 -28.18 -3.49 23.74
N GLY A 60 -29.34 -2.97 23.35
CA GLY A 60 -30.55 -3.01 24.21
C GLY A 60 -31.09 -4.44 24.41
N SER A 61 -30.76 -5.34 23.49
CA SER A 61 -31.02 -6.79 23.59
C SER A 61 -29.85 -7.53 22.95
N ASN A 62 -29.21 -8.41 23.72
CA ASN A 62 -28.07 -9.22 23.27
C ASN A 62 -28.43 -10.30 22.23
N ASP A 63 -29.72 -10.57 22.05
CA ASP A 63 -30.21 -11.53 21.05
C ASP A 63 -30.28 -10.95 19.63
N GLN A 64 -30.14 -9.63 19.47
CA GLN A 64 -30.21 -8.96 18.17
C GLN A 64 -28.82 -8.76 17.58
N ASN A 65 -28.53 -9.46 16.49
CA ASN A 65 -27.25 -9.36 15.79
C ASN A 65 -27.18 -8.15 14.86
N ILE A 66 -28.33 -7.61 14.46
CA ILE A 66 -28.40 -6.37 13.68
C ILE A 66 -28.88 -5.26 14.61
N PHE A 67 -28.12 -4.17 14.70
CA PHE A 67 -28.46 -3.05 15.56
C PHE A 67 -27.96 -1.73 15.00
N LYS A 68 -28.48 -0.65 15.56
CA LYS A 68 -28.01 0.70 15.27
C LYS A 68 -27.69 1.48 16.52
N PHE A 69 -26.72 2.37 16.45
CA PHE A 69 -26.41 3.30 17.52
C PHE A 69 -26.19 4.70 16.95
N LYS A 70 -26.27 5.71 17.83
CA LYS A 70 -25.85 7.07 17.51
C LYS A 70 -24.42 7.27 17.99
N ALA A 71 -23.52 7.58 17.07
CA ALA A 71 -22.11 7.79 17.39
C ALA A 71 -21.94 8.99 18.34
N THR A 72 -21.12 8.80 19.35
CA THR A 72 -20.75 9.73 20.41
C THR A 72 -19.32 10.28 20.23
N GLY A 73 -18.59 9.77 19.24
CA GLY A 73 -17.31 10.28 18.76
C GLY A 73 -17.10 9.96 17.27
N ASN A 74 -16.05 10.52 16.68
CA ASN A 74 -15.57 10.08 15.38
C ASN A 74 -14.78 8.78 15.55
N PHE A 75 -14.86 7.89 14.57
CA PHE A 75 -13.97 6.73 14.52
C PHE A 75 -12.65 7.08 13.84
N SER A 76 -11.53 6.70 14.44
CA SER A 76 -10.22 6.77 13.82
C SER A 76 -9.66 5.37 13.53
N ALA A 77 -8.92 5.24 12.44
CA ALA A 77 -8.28 3.99 12.04
C ALA A 77 -7.36 3.49 13.17
N GLY A 78 -7.56 2.24 13.57
CA GLY A 78 -6.86 1.62 14.70
C GLY A 78 -7.59 1.72 16.04
N ASP A 79 -8.70 2.46 16.13
CA ASP A 79 -9.58 2.39 17.29
C ASP A 79 -10.17 0.98 17.45
N THR A 80 -10.44 0.61 18.70
CA THR A 80 -10.99 -0.69 19.06
C THR A 80 -12.47 -0.58 19.39
N ILE A 81 -13.24 -1.58 19.01
CA ILE A 81 -14.67 -1.65 19.31
C ILE A 81 -14.93 -2.83 20.24
N THR A 82 -15.76 -2.60 21.25
CA THR A 82 -16.34 -3.66 22.06
C THR A 82 -17.85 -3.67 21.89
N VAL A 83 -18.46 -4.86 21.83
CA VAL A 83 -19.92 -5.03 21.82
C VAL A 83 -20.29 -5.86 23.04
N ASP A 84 -21.14 -5.31 23.91
CA ASP A 84 -21.56 -5.91 25.18
C ASP A 84 -20.36 -6.35 26.06
N GLY A 85 -19.28 -5.55 26.04
CA GLY A 85 -18.05 -5.83 26.78
C GLY A 85 -17.10 -6.85 26.14
N VAL A 86 -17.45 -7.39 24.97
CA VAL A 86 -16.60 -8.31 24.20
C VAL A 86 -15.87 -7.57 23.10
N SER A 87 -14.56 -7.75 22.98
CA SER A 87 -13.79 -7.17 21.88
C SER A 87 -14.17 -7.79 20.54
N VAL A 88 -14.37 -6.95 19.52
CA VAL A 88 -14.74 -7.36 18.16
C VAL A 88 -13.78 -6.79 17.14
N ASN A 89 -13.63 -7.48 16.02
CA ASN A 89 -12.97 -6.96 14.84
C ASN A 89 -14.00 -6.30 13.94
N ALA A 90 -13.82 -5.01 13.67
CA ALA A 90 -14.77 -4.23 12.90
C ALA A 90 -14.31 -4.06 11.45
N TYR A 91 -15.26 -4.20 10.52
CA TYR A 91 -15.01 -4.20 9.09
C TYR A 91 -16.04 -3.36 8.35
N THR A 92 -15.65 -2.85 7.19
CA THR A 92 -16.57 -2.37 6.17
C THR A 92 -17.39 -3.54 5.61
N THR A 93 -18.47 -3.25 4.89
CA THR A 93 -19.26 -4.27 4.17
C THR A 93 -18.48 -5.01 3.08
N ALA A 94 -17.31 -4.50 2.68
CA ALA A 94 -16.37 -5.15 1.77
C ALA A 94 -15.34 -6.05 2.48
N GLY A 95 -15.41 -6.20 3.80
CA GLY A 95 -14.50 -7.02 4.60
C GLY A 95 -13.13 -6.38 4.88
N GLN A 96 -12.97 -5.08 4.61
CA GLN A 96 -11.75 -4.34 4.93
C GLN A 96 -11.83 -3.73 6.32
N GLN A 97 -10.69 -3.45 6.96
CA GLN A 97 -10.63 -2.68 8.21
C GLN A 97 -11.32 -1.32 8.02
N LEU A 98 -11.88 -0.79 9.12
CA LEU A 98 -12.55 0.50 9.08
C LEU A 98 -11.52 1.63 8.89
N PRO A 99 -11.71 2.52 7.90
CA PRO A 99 -10.86 3.69 7.71
C PRO A 99 -11.19 4.78 8.75
N ASP A 100 -10.34 5.81 8.80
CA ASP A 100 -10.67 7.06 9.50
C ASP A 100 -12.05 7.56 9.06
N ASP A 101 -12.83 8.14 9.98
CA ASP A 101 -14.20 8.61 9.74
C ASP A 101 -15.14 7.56 9.11
N ALA A 102 -14.91 6.27 9.36
CA ALA A 102 -15.88 5.22 8.99
C ALA A 102 -17.30 5.57 9.51
N TYR A 103 -17.37 6.25 10.65
CA TYR A 103 -18.52 7.04 11.07
C TYR A 103 -18.05 8.28 11.84
N ILE A 104 -18.89 9.31 11.85
CA ILE A 104 -18.62 10.60 12.50
C ILE A 104 -19.56 10.83 13.67
N LEU A 105 -19.18 11.71 14.59
CA LEU A 105 -19.98 12.13 15.74
C LEU A 105 -21.43 12.45 15.30
N SER A 106 -22.39 11.92 16.07
CA SER A 106 -23.84 12.03 15.85
C SER A 106 -24.39 11.31 14.62
N ALA A 107 -23.59 10.57 13.86
CA ALA A 107 -24.11 9.70 12.80
C ALA A 107 -24.94 8.55 13.39
N GLU A 108 -26.00 8.15 12.67
CA GLU A 108 -26.69 6.90 12.93
C GLU A 108 -25.97 5.79 12.17
N VAL A 109 -25.44 4.82 12.90
CA VAL A 109 -24.59 3.75 12.38
C VAL A 109 -25.34 2.43 12.50
N ILE A 110 -25.41 1.67 11.40
CA ILE A 110 -26.01 0.32 11.38
C ILE A 110 -24.89 -0.70 11.37
N CYS A 111 -25.02 -1.72 12.20
CA CYS A 111 -24.05 -2.79 12.36
C CYS A 111 -24.70 -4.17 12.28
N VAL A 112 -23.90 -5.14 11.84
CA VAL A 112 -24.21 -6.56 11.88
C VAL A 112 -23.11 -7.27 12.66
N LEU A 113 -23.47 -8.07 13.66
CA LEU A 113 -22.54 -8.86 14.48
C LEU A 113 -22.71 -10.35 14.18
N ASP A 114 -21.59 -11.04 13.92
CA ASP A 114 -21.53 -12.50 13.85
C ASP A 114 -20.29 -12.97 14.61
N GLY A 115 -20.53 -13.59 15.77
CA GLY A 115 -19.47 -13.92 16.71
C GLY A 115 -18.69 -12.68 17.17
N THR A 116 -17.41 -12.61 16.79
CA THR A 116 -16.52 -11.48 17.09
C THR A 116 -16.25 -10.57 15.89
N SER A 117 -16.94 -10.79 14.76
CA SER A 117 -16.86 -9.95 13.56
C SER A 117 -18.02 -8.97 13.54
N LEU A 118 -17.71 -7.68 13.41
CA LEU A 118 -18.68 -6.59 13.33
C LEU A 118 -18.59 -5.94 11.95
N TRP A 119 -19.63 -6.02 11.14
CA TRP A 119 -19.71 -5.28 9.88
C TRP A 119 -20.47 -3.99 10.09
N ILE A 120 -19.85 -2.87 9.73
CA ILE A 120 -20.45 -1.55 9.83
C ILE A 120 -20.81 -1.07 8.42
N LEU A 121 -22.07 -0.64 8.27
CA LEU A 121 -22.54 0.01 7.06
C LEU A 121 -22.02 1.45 7.06
N THR A 122 -21.00 1.70 6.24
CA THR A 122 -20.42 3.02 6.02
C THR A 122 -20.41 3.37 4.54
N ASN A 123 -20.56 4.65 4.24
CA ASN A 123 -20.42 5.18 2.87
C ASN A 123 -18.95 5.48 2.52
N LYS A 124 -18.02 5.37 3.48
CA LYS A 124 -16.60 5.60 3.28
C LYS A 124 -15.93 4.28 2.90
N THR A 125 -15.49 4.17 1.66
CA THR A 125 -14.55 3.11 1.25
C THR A 125 -13.16 3.45 1.78
N PRO A 126 -12.33 2.46 2.16
CA PRO A 126 -10.91 2.72 2.40
C PRO A 126 -10.34 3.43 1.18
N ASP A 127 -9.80 4.63 1.37
CA ASP A 127 -9.14 5.34 0.28
C ASP A 127 -7.84 4.58 -0.07
N ALA A 128 -7.33 4.74 -1.28
CA ALA A 128 -6.03 4.15 -1.64
C ALA A 128 -4.89 4.71 -0.76
N SER A 129 -5.12 5.85 -0.11
CA SER A 129 -4.26 6.42 0.93
C SER A 129 -4.40 5.78 2.32
N ASP A 130 -5.46 5.00 2.57
CA ASP A 130 -5.70 4.28 3.83
C ASP A 130 -5.06 2.88 3.82
N VAL A 131 -4.62 2.41 2.65
CA VAL A 131 -3.56 1.39 2.58
C VAL A 131 -2.30 2.09 3.09
N PRO A 132 -1.60 1.60 4.13
CA PRO A 132 -0.38 2.23 4.60
C PRO A 132 0.59 2.40 3.43
N TYR A 133 0.72 3.62 2.92
CA TYR A 133 1.87 4.01 2.15
C TYR A 133 3.01 4.09 3.16
N ASP A 134 3.63 2.95 3.42
CA ASP A 134 4.88 2.95 4.17
C ASP A 134 5.95 3.51 3.23
N ALA A 135 6.37 4.75 3.49
CA ALA A 135 7.51 5.35 2.82
C ALA A 135 8.81 4.57 3.11
N ASN A 136 8.79 3.63 4.07
CA ASN A 136 9.82 2.63 4.34
C ASN A 136 9.39 1.23 3.91
N ASP A 137 8.36 1.07 3.04
CA ASP A 137 8.06 -0.23 2.46
C ASP A 137 9.34 -0.68 1.77
N THR A 138 10.03 -1.60 2.46
CA THR A 138 11.31 -2.08 2.01
C THR A 138 11.18 -2.65 0.61
N VAL A 139 9.98 -3.05 0.15
CA VAL A 139 9.78 -3.49 -1.22
C VAL A 139 10.02 -2.36 -2.21
N LYS A 140 9.52 -1.13 -1.99
CA LYS A 140 9.77 -0.01 -2.90
C LYS A 140 11.24 0.42 -2.88
N ASP A 141 11.82 0.58 -1.70
CA ASP A 141 13.24 0.93 -1.56
C ASP A 141 14.17 -0.18 -2.04
N LYS A 142 13.78 -1.45 -1.87
CA LYS A 142 14.48 -2.60 -2.48
C LYS A 142 14.30 -2.57 -3.97
N ILE A 143 13.12 -2.28 -4.52
CA ILE A 143 12.93 -2.20 -5.98
C ILE A 143 13.76 -1.06 -6.56
N ASP A 144 13.76 0.13 -5.96
CA ASP A 144 14.54 1.26 -6.45
C ASP A 144 16.05 1.00 -6.32
N ASN A 145 16.51 0.42 -5.20
CA ASN A 145 17.90 -0.03 -5.06
C ASN A 145 18.24 -1.15 -6.04
N ILE A 146 17.41 -2.18 -6.18
CA ILE A 146 17.57 -3.29 -7.13
C ILE A 146 17.60 -2.76 -8.56
N MET A 147 16.76 -1.79 -8.91
CA MET A 147 16.75 -1.18 -10.25
C MET A 147 17.99 -0.34 -10.50
N SER A 148 18.50 0.37 -9.47
CA SER A 148 19.78 1.10 -9.53
C SER A 148 21.00 0.16 -9.60
N GLU A 149 20.94 -0.96 -8.88
CA GLU A 149 21.97 -2.00 -8.90
C GLU A 149 21.93 -2.78 -10.21
N LEU A 150 20.76 -3.12 -10.76
CA LEU A 150 20.61 -3.80 -12.07
C LEU A 150 21.11 -2.93 -13.23
N THR A 151 20.96 -1.61 -13.13
CA THR A 151 21.53 -0.70 -14.14
C THR A 151 23.07 -0.64 -14.08
N LEU A 152 23.67 -0.85 -12.91
CA LEU A 152 25.13 -0.78 -12.69
C LEU A 152 25.86 -2.14 -12.68
N GLN A 153 25.20 -3.25 -12.32
CA GLN A 153 25.80 -4.60 -12.20
C GLN A 153 26.31 -5.17 -13.53
N ASN A 154 25.81 -4.66 -14.66
CA ASN A 154 26.28 -5.04 -15.99
C ASN A 154 27.50 -4.23 -16.46
N TYR A 155 27.97 -3.28 -15.65
CA TYR A 155 29.17 -2.49 -15.91
C TYR A 155 30.34 -2.95 -15.05
N GLU A 156 31.49 -3.13 -15.69
CA GLU A 156 32.78 -3.27 -15.01
C GLU A 156 33.31 -1.89 -14.65
N GLN A 157 33.83 -1.75 -13.43
CA GLN A 157 34.42 -0.49 -12.96
C GLN A 157 35.91 -0.45 -13.29
N ILE A 158 36.34 0.66 -13.89
CA ILE A 158 37.74 0.96 -14.17
C ILE A 158 38.11 2.18 -13.35
N SER A 159 39.15 2.05 -12.53
CA SER A 159 39.67 3.16 -11.73
C SER A 159 40.24 4.26 -12.62
N THR A 160 40.03 5.51 -12.22
CA THR A 160 40.65 6.65 -12.88
C THR A 160 41.86 7.16 -12.12
N ASN A 161 42.77 7.83 -12.82
CA ASN A 161 43.92 8.53 -12.24
C ASN A 161 43.59 9.99 -11.82
N LEU A 162 42.32 10.39 -11.85
CA LEU A 162 41.88 11.72 -11.43
C LEU A 162 41.71 11.82 -9.91
N SER A 163 41.81 13.05 -9.39
CA SER A 163 41.71 13.33 -7.96
C SER A 163 40.30 13.13 -7.37
N ASP A 164 39.25 13.08 -8.18
CA ASP A 164 37.89 12.80 -7.72
C ASP A 164 37.63 11.29 -7.50
N ASN A 165 38.55 10.44 -7.97
CA ASN A 165 38.53 8.98 -7.82
C ASN A 165 37.20 8.32 -8.23
N ARG A 166 36.45 8.95 -9.14
CA ARG A 166 35.20 8.40 -9.66
C ARG A 166 35.52 7.34 -10.73
N PRO A 167 34.98 6.11 -10.66
CA PRO A 167 35.29 5.09 -11.65
C PRO A 167 34.62 5.38 -13.01
N ILE A 168 35.20 4.83 -14.07
CA ILE A 168 34.53 4.67 -15.37
C ILE A 168 33.79 3.34 -15.34
N TYR A 169 32.51 3.36 -15.66
CA TYR A 169 31.69 2.16 -15.81
C TYR A 169 31.70 1.73 -17.26
N VAL A 170 32.17 0.53 -17.58
CA VAL A 170 32.22 0.01 -18.95
C VAL A 170 31.43 -1.29 -19.12
N ARG A 171 30.71 -1.41 -20.23
CA ARG A 171 30.03 -2.66 -20.62
C ARG A 171 30.19 -2.91 -22.11
N LYS A 172 30.22 -4.19 -22.49
CA LYS A 172 30.40 -4.61 -23.88
C LYS A 172 29.20 -5.42 -24.35
N TYR A 173 28.60 -5.00 -25.46
CA TYR A 173 27.53 -5.68 -26.17
C TYR A 173 28.02 -6.14 -27.54
N GLY A 174 28.57 -7.35 -27.62
CA GLY A 174 29.15 -7.85 -28.86
C GLY A 174 30.30 -6.96 -29.35
N LYS A 175 30.06 -6.16 -30.39
CA LYS A 175 31.03 -5.22 -30.97
C LYS A 175 30.96 -3.79 -30.36
N ILE A 176 29.95 -3.50 -29.55
CA ILE A 176 29.71 -2.19 -28.95
C ILE A 176 30.33 -2.15 -27.56
N VAL A 177 31.04 -1.07 -27.22
CA VAL A 177 31.56 -0.81 -25.88
C VAL A 177 30.96 0.49 -25.39
N GLU A 178 30.07 0.41 -24.42
CA GLU A 178 29.49 1.58 -23.76
C GLU A 178 30.31 1.91 -22.51
N MET A 179 30.61 3.19 -22.34
CA MET A 179 31.35 3.67 -21.18
C MET A 179 30.59 4.84 -20.59
N LEU A 180 30.34 4.81 -19.30
CA LEU A 180 29.68 5.86 -18.55
C LEU A 180 30.68 6.44 -17.55
N TYR A 181 30.88 7.75 -17.61
CA TYR A 181 31.78 8.45 -16.71
C TYR A 181 31.14 9.76 -16.27
N PHE A 182 31.25 10.06 -14.98
CA PHE A 182 30.70 11.26 -14.35
C PHE A 182 31.84 11.97 -13.63
N THR A 183 32.14 13.20 -14.02
CA THR A 183 33.12 14.02 -13.31
C THR A 183 32.66 15.48 -13.27
N ASP A 184 32.98 16.12 -12.14
CA ASP A 184 32.76 17.55 -11.94
C ASP A 184 34.10 18.32 -11.99
N LEU A 185 35.19 17.64 -12.37
CA LEU A 185 36.53 18.22 -12.46
C LEU A 185 36.65 19.11 -13.70
N ALA A 186 37.10 20.35 -13.47
CA ALA A 186 37.58 21.20 -14.55
C ALA A 186 38.98 20.73 -14.96
N ILE A 187 39.16 20.45 -16.25
CA ILE A 187 40.43 19.94 -16.78
C ILE A 187 41.05 21.00 -17.69
N SER A 188 42.27 21.44 -17.36
CA SER A 188 42.97 22.55 -18.02
C SER A 188 43.92 22.13 -19.14
N SER A 189 44.22 20.83 -19.26
CA SER A 189 45.09 20.26 -20.28
C SER A 189 44.65 18.83 -20.59
N THR A 190 45.07 18.27 -21.72
CA THR A 190 44.75 16.85 -22.01
C THR A 190 45.36 15.95 -20.94
N GLN A 191 44.57 15.00 -20.43
CA GLN A 191 45.00 14.04 -19.42
C GLN A 191 44.52 12.63 -19.77
N GLN A 192 45.38 11.64 -19.58
CA GLN A 192 44.96 10.24 -19.58
C GLN A 192 44.31 9.93 -18.23
N ILE A 193 43.04 9.57 -18.25
CA ILE A 193 42.26 9.32 -17.04
C ILE A 193 42.17 7.86 -16.69
N ALA A 194 42.31 6.94 -17.64
CA ALA A 194 42.26 5.50 -17.38
C ALA A 194 42.92 4.67 -18.48
N GLN A 195 43.13 3.39 -18.17
CA GLN A 195 43.46 2.34 -19.14
C GLN A 195 42.31 1.35 -19.23
N LEU A 196 41.76 1.15 -20.43
CA LEU A 196 40.78 0.08 -20.66
C LEU A 196 41.47 -1.29 -20.70
N PRO A 197 40.89 -2.33 -20.06
CA PRO A 197 41.27 -3.71 -20.30
C PRO A 197 41.15 -4.10 -21.78
N ASN A 198 42.02 -5.00 -22.25
CA ASN A 198 42.07 -5.44 -23.66
C ASN A 198 40.72 -5.84 -24.27
N LYS A 199 39.81 -6.41 -23.47
CA LYS A 199 38.48 -6.81 -23.93
C LYS A 199 37.58 -5.65 -24.36
N TYR A 200 37.87 -4.43 -23.93
CA TYR A 200 37.13 -3.20 -24.26
C TYR A 200 37.87 -2.32 -25.29
N ILE A 201 39.07 -2.71 -25.73
CA ILE A 201 39.82 -1.96 -26.73
C ILE A 201 39.13 -2.07 -28.09
N PRO A 202 38.90 -0.94 -28.79
CA PRO A 202 38.35 -0.95 -30.15
C PRO A 202 39.27 -1.67 -31.15
N ASP A 203 38.70 -2.57 -31.95
CA ASP A 203 39.39 -3.25 -33.05
C ASP A 203 39.34 -2.39 -34.34
N VAL A 204 39.97 -1.21 -34.31
CA VAL A 204 40.05 -0.31 -35.47
C VAL A 204 41.48 0.17 -35.69
N ALA A 205 41.90 0.23 -36.95
CA ALA A 205 43.17 0.83 -37.35
C ALA A 205 43.05 2.36 -37.31
N GLY A 206 43.58 2.99 -36.25
CA GLY A 206 43.56 4.44 -36.02
C GLY A 206 43.10 4.79 -34.60
N TYR A 207 43.11 6.08 -34.24
CA TYR A 207 42.51 6.56 -32.98
C TYR A 207 41.01 6.71 -33.20
N PRO A 208 40.13 5.83 -32.67
CA PRO A 208 38.71 6.11 -32.67
C PRO A 208 38.45 7.31 -31.75
N TRP A 209 38.36 8.49 -32.37
CA TRP A 209 37.85 9.67 -31.71
C TRP A 209 36.34 9.51 -31.60
N ALA A 210 35.81 9.63 -30.40
CA ALA A 210 34.39 9.82 -30.21
C ALA A 210 34.15 11.23 -29.75
N TYR A 211 33.60 12.03 -30.66
CA TYR A 211 33.27 13.41 -30.38
C TYR A 211 31.92 13.42 -29.66
N PHE A 212 31.87 13.90 -28.42
CA PHE A 212 30.60 14.17 -27.75
C PHE A 212 30.55 15.62 -27.35
N ILE A 213 29.59 16.30 -27.97
CA ILE A 213 29.21 17.66 -27.63
C ILE A 213 28.11 17.48 -26.58
N ASP A 214 28.46 17.53 -25.30
CA ASP A 214 27.54 18.22 -24.41
C ASP A 214 27.51 19.70 -24.85
N SER A 215 26.57 20.51 -24.38
CA SER A 215 26.54 21.95 -24.70
C SER A 215 27.86 22.70 -24.37
N SER A 216 28.81 22.03 -23.73
CA SER A 216 30.11 22.51 -23.26
C SER A 216 31.27 22.18 -24.22
N GLY A 217 31.17 21.17 -25.11
CA GLY A 217 32.20 20.87 -26.11
C GLY A 217 33.48 20.21 -25.58
N ALA A 218 33.45 19.54 -24.43
CA ALA A 218 34.56 18.73 -23.94
C ALA A 218 34.76 17.48 -24.83
N GLN A 219 36.00 17.07 -25.09
CA GLN A 219 36.29 15.89 -25.94
C GLN A 219 36.88 14.76 -25.10
N ILE A 220 36.48 13.52 -25.40
CA ILE A 220 37.06 12.30 -24.84
C ILE A 220 37.50 11.42 -26.01
N SER A 221 38.69 10.84 -25.94
CA SER A 221 39.16 9.86 -26.93
C SER A 221 39.52 8.55 -26.27
N VAL A 222 39.30 7.45 -26.97
CA VAL A 222 39.82 6.13 -26.58
C VAL A 222 40.87 5.72 -27.60
N GLY A 223 42.10 5.49 -27.15
CA GLY A 223 43.20 5.04 -28.00
C GLY A 223 43.07 3.57 -28.41
N ASN A 224 43.80 3.18 -29.46
CA ASN A 224 43.93 1.78 -29.90
C ASN A 224 44.72 0.89 -28.91
N THR A 225 45.33 1.50 -27.90
CA THR A 225 45.96 0.86 -26.74
C THR A 225 45.02 0.76 -25.53
N GLY A 226 43.81 1.33 -25.61
CA GLY A 226 42.87 1.44 -24.50
C GLY A 226 43.02 2.70 -23.65
N ASP A 227 43.88 3.64 -24.04
CA ASP A 227 44.08 4.89 -23.29
C ASP A 227 42.83 5.76 -23.37
N VAL A 228 42.20 6.04 -22.22
CA VAL A 228 41.07 6.98 -22.15
C VAL A 228 41.64 8.36 -21.85
N ASN A 229 41.53 9.28 -22.81
CA ASN A 229 42.00 10.66 -22.67
C ASN A 229 40.83 11.62 -22.65
N ILE A 230 40.91 12.63 -21.79
CA ILE A 230 39.99 13.76 -21.76
C ILE A 230 40.75 15.03 -22.17
N TYR A 231 40.12 15.85 -22.98
CA TYR A 231 40.70 17.08 -23.52
C TYR A 231 40.06 18.31 -22.88
N PRO A 232 40.82 19.41 -22.74
CA PRO A 232 40.33 20.61 -22.09
C PRO A 232 39.16 21.24 -22.87
N CYS A 233 38.16 21.71 -22.13
CA CYS A 233 37.08 22.53 -22.68
C CYS A 233 37.53 24.01 -22.75
N PRO A 234 37.28 24.74 -23.86
CA PRO A 234 37.74 26.14 -24.02
C PRO A 234 37.15 27.18 -23.06
N SER A 235 36.16 26.85 -22.22
CA SER A 235 35.59 27.77 -21.24
C SER A 235 35.26 27.02 -19.95
N GLY A 236 35.49 27.61 -18.77
CA GLY A 236 35.56 26.93 -17.46
C GLY A 236 34.27 26.27 -16.92
N TRP A 237 33.63 25.41 -17.70
CA TRP A 237 32.44 24.61 -17.35
C TRP A 237 32.83 23.28 -16.72
N LYS A 238 31.90 22.70 -15.95
CA LYS A 238 32.22 21.78 -14.85
C LYS A 238 31.49 20.44 -14.83
N THR A 239 30.76 20.01 -15.86
CA THR A 239 29.94 18.78 -15.68
C THR A 239 29.75 18.01 -16.95
N PHE A 240 30.15 16.74 -16.92
CA PHE A 240 29.89 15.75 -17.96
C PHE A 240 29.01 14.64 -17.37
N HIS A 241 27.82 14.38 -17.97
CA HIS A 241 26.79 13.55 -17.35
C HIS A 241 26.50 12.21 -18.04
N ALA A 242 27.00 11.92 -19.25
CA ALA A 242 26.91 10.57 -19.80
C ALA A 242 27.78 10.44 -21.05
N LEU A 243 28.56 9.36 -21.14
CA LEU A 243 29.31 9.00 -22.33
C LEU A 243 28.59 7.83 -22.99
N TRP A 244 28.42 7.85 -24.32
CA TRP A 244 27.76 6.77 -25.06
C TRP A 244 28.58 6.40 -26.29
N LEU A 245 29.59 5.57 -26.07
CA LEU A 245 30.44 5.08 -27.14
C LEU A 245 29.75 3.92 -27.85
N THR A 246 29.48 4.08 -29.15
CA THR A 246 29.05 2.98 -30.00
C THR A 246 30.03 2.86 -31.15
N TYR A 247 30.88 1.84 -31.12
CA TYR A 247 31.69 1.47 -32.27
C TYR A 247 31.05 0.27 -32.95
N ARG A 248 30.90 0.34 -34.28
CA ARG A 248 30.70 -0.83 -35.12
C ARG A 248 32.03 -1.13 -35.79
N SER A 249 32.52 -2.36 -35.68
CA SER A 249 33.51 -2.88 -36.64
C SER A 249 32.84 -3.44 -37.87
#